data_AF-A0A7V9DHQ4-F1
#
_entry.id   AF-A0A7V9DHQ4-F1
#
_cell.length_a   1.000
_cell.length_b   1.000
_cell.length_c   1.000
_cell.angle_alpha   90.00
_cell.angle_beta   90.00
_cell.angle_gamma   90.00
#
_symmetry.space_group_name_H-M   'P 1'
#
loop_
_entity.id
_entity.type
_entity.pdbx_description
1 polymer ?
#
loop_
_entity_poly.entity_id
_entity_poly.type
_entity_poly.pdbx_seq_one_letter_code
_entity_poly.pdbx_strand_id
1 'polypeptide(L)'
;MPSYLVETYLARGDAGGRAARERRARSVAAELTGQGTSVRFDRTIHLPEDELCFFVFDAPSGSDAALAAERAELEPLRVVEAISSGEDYRS
;
A
#
# COMPACT_ATOMS: atom_id res chain seq x y z
N MET A 1 5.43 13.16 -5.21
CA MET A 1 5.12 11.89 -5.90
C MET A 1 3.73 11.50 -5.40
N PRO A 2 2.81 11.07 -6.28
CA PRO A 2 1.44 10.81 -5.87
C PRO A 2 1.37 9.58 -4.98
N SER A 3 0.51 9.65 -3.97
CA SER A 3 0.24 8.54 -3.07
C SER A 3 -0.99 7.79 -3.55
N TYR A 4 -0.95 6.47 -3.49
CA TYR A 4 -2.03 5.58 -3.83
C TYR A 4 -2.35 4.69 -2.63
N LEU A 5 -3.64 4.61 -2.32
CA LEU A 5 -4.19 3.77 -1.28
C LEU A 5 -4.75 2.51 -1.92
N VAL A 6 -4.24 1.37 -1.45
CA VAL A 6 -4.62 0.03 -1.86
C VAL A 6 -5.45 -0.59 -0.75
N GLU A 7 -6.70 -0.93 -1.07
CA GLU A 7 -7.67 -1.55 -0.17
C GLU A 7 -7.57 -3.09 -0.32
N THR A 8 -7.41 -3.83 0.77
CA THR A 8 -7.44 -5.31 0.79
C THR A 8 -8.28 -5.81 1.96
N TYR A 9 -8.87 -6.99 1.77
CA TYR A 9 -9.51 -7.74 2.86
C TYR A 9 -8.45 -8.42 3.73
N LEU A 10 -8.62 -8.33 5.04
CA LEU A 10 -7.83 -9.08 6.02
C LEU A 10 -8.79 -9.56 7.13
N ALA A 11 -9.10 -10.85 7.11
CA ALA A 11 -9.96 -11.46 8.11
C ALA A 11 -9.40 -11.26 9.53
N ARG A 12 -10.29 -11.04 10.50
CA ARG A 12 -9.97 -10.71 11.90
C ARG A 12 -9.05 -11.73 12.61
N GLY A 13 -8.99 -12.96 12.13
CA GLY A 13 -8.12 -14.03 12.65
C GLY A 13 -6.66 -13.99 12.15
N ASP A 14 -6.34 -13.15 11.16
CA ASP A 14 -5.07 -13.21 10.43
C ASP A 14 -4.04 -12.14 10.89
N ALA A 15 -3.95 -11.94 12.22
CA ALA A 15 -3.02 -10.97 12.80
C ALA A 15 -1.54 -11.23 12.43
N GLY A 16 -1.17 -12.50 12.22
CA GLY A 16 0.15 -12.89 11.72
C GLY A 16 0.37 -12.57 10.23
N GLY A 17 -0.69 -12.64 9.43
CA GLY A 17 -0.62 -12.33 8.00
C GLY A 17 -0.52 -10.83 7.71
N ARG A 18 -0.92 -9.94 8.62
CA ARG A 18 -0.68 -8.49 8.46
C ARG A 18 0.81 -8.17 8.36
N ALA A 19 1.60 -8.60 9.34
CA ALA A 19 3.03 -8.29 9.38
C ALA A 19 3.79 -8.91 8.19
N ALA A 20 3.36 -10.10 7.76
CA ALA A 20 3.88 -10.75 6.55
C ALA A 20 3.55 -9.93 5.28
N ARG A 21 2.31 -9.46 5.14
CA ARG A 21 1.88 -8.59 4.03
C ARG A 21 2.63 -7.25 4.01
N GLU A 22 2.80 -6.59 5.15
CA GLU A 22 3.61 -5.37 5.28
C GLU A 22 5.06 -5.60 4.85
N ARG A 23 5.67 -6.71 5.29
CA ARG A 23 7.03 -7.09 4.90
C ARG A 23 7.15 -7.31 3.39
N ARG A 24 6.20 -8.02 2.79
CA ARG A 24 6.15 -8.28 1.34
C ARG A 24 5.98 -6.98 0.55
N ALA A 25 5.02 -6.14 0.95
CA ALA A 25 4.77 -4.83 0.35
C ALA A 25 6.05 -3.98 0.29
N ARG A 26 6.78 -3.91 1.41
CA ARG A 26 8.04 -3.17 1.48
C ARG A 26 9.14 -3.79 0.61
N SER A 27 9.30 -5.11 0.65
CA SER A 27 10.30 -5.82 -0.16
C SER A 27 10.05 -5.66 -1.66
N VAL A 28 8.79 -5.82 -2.09
CA VAL A 28 8.39 -5.67 -3.50
C VAL A 28 8.55 -4.24 -3.98
N ALA A 29 8.16 -3.24 -3.18
CA ALA A 29 8.39 -1.84 -3.54
C ALA A 29 9.88 -1.53 -3.74
N ALA A 30 10.74 -2.05 -2.86
CA ALA A 30 12.19 -1.90 -3.00
C ALA A 30 12.73 -2.62 -4.26
N GLU A 31 12.22 -3.82 -4.57
CA GLU A 31 12.60 -4.56 -5.76
C GLU A 31 12.18 -3.84 -7.05
N LEU A 32 10.93 -3.38 -7.13
CA LEU A 32 10.39 -2.61 -8.24
C LEU A 32 11.18 -1.32 -8.47
N THR A 33 11.54 -0.62 -7.38
CA THR A 33 12.42 0.56 -7.46
C THR A 33 13.77 0.21 -8.05
N GLY A 34 14.36 -0.92 -7.66
CA GLY A 34 15.61 -1.42 -8.25
C GLY A 34 15.49 -1.79 -9.74
N GLN A 35 14.31 -2.19 -10.20
CA GLN A 35 14.00 -2.52 -11.60
C GLN A 35 13.63 -1.30 -12.46
N GLY A 36 13.56 -0.10 -11.87
CA GLY A 36 13.24 1.16 -12.57
C GLY A 36 11.79 1.64 -12.40
N THR A 37 10.94 0.88 -11.70
CA THR A 37 9.57 1.29 -11.34
C THR A 37 9.61 2.01 -10.00
N SER A 38 9.57 3.35 -10.00
CA SER A 38 9.71 4.17 -8.80
C SER A 38 8.51 4.02 -7.86
N VAL A 39 8.52 3.00 -7.00
CA VAL A 39 7.44 2.71 -6.06
C VAL A 39 7.99 2.57 -4.64
N ARG A 40 7.39 3.28 -3.69
CA ARG A 40 7.78 3.24 -2.29
C ARG A 40 6.60 2.90 -1.41
N PHE A 41 6.81 1.98 -0.47
CA PHE A 41 5.85 1.70 0.59
C PHE A 41 5.96 2.75 1.71
N ASP A 42 4.85 3.38 2.08
CA ASP A 42 4.78 4.41 3.13
C ASP A 42 4.27 3.82 4.47
N ARG A 43 3.02 3.34 4.49
CA ARG A 43 2.37 2.87 5.70
C ARG A 43 1.23 1.89 5.44
N THR A 44 0.81 1.22 6.50
CA THR A 44 -0.42 0.40 6.53
C THR A 44 -1.39 0.90 7.59
N ILE A 45 -2.68 0.89 7.26
CA ILE A 45 -3.78 1.21 8.16
C ILE A 45 -4.68 -0.03 8.24
N HIS A 46 -4.99 -0.51 9.43
CA HIS A 46 -5.80 -1.71 9.62
C HIS A 46 -7.08 -1.35 10.37
N LEU A 47 -8.22 -1.74 9.83
CA LEU A 47 -9.55 -1.57 10.39
C LEU A 47 -10.06 -2.96 10.81
N PRO A 48 -9.79 -3.41 12.05
CA PRO A 48 -10.18 -4.74 12.50
C PRO A 48 -11.70 -4.96 12.55
N GLU A 49 -12.48 -3.89 12.64
CA GLU A 49 -13.95 -3.93 12.65
C GLU A 49 -14.53 -4.18 11.26
N ASP A 50 -13.89 -3.62 10.23
CA ASP A 50 -14.31 -3.75 8.83
C ASP A 50 -13.59 -4.89 8.10
N GLU A 51 -12.64 -5.55 8.78
CA GLU A 51 -11.76 -6.57 8.21
C GLU A 51 -11.01 -6.07 6.96
N LEU A 52 -10.67 -4.77 6.98
CA LEU A 52 -9.94 -4.11 5.92
C LEU A 52 -8.54 -3.72 6.34
N CYS A 53 -7.61 -3.88 5.41
CA CYS A 53 -6.26 -3.37 5.48
C CYS A 53 -6.01 -2.44 4.30
N PHE A 54 -5.48 -1.27 4.59
CA PHE A 54 -5.08 -0.28 3.60
C PHE A 54 -3.56 -0.18 3.56
N PHE A 55 -2.98 -0.27 2.37
CA PHE A 55 -1.56 -0.08 2.13
C PHE A 55 -1.36 1.17 1.29
N VAL A 56 -0.49 2.07 1.75
CA VAL A 56 -0.18 3.31 1.04
C VAL A 56 1.14 3.15 0.31
N PHE A 57 1.09 3.34 -1.00
CA PHE A 57 2.25 3.32 -1.89
C PHE A 57 2.40 4.67 -2.59
N ASP A 58 3.61 5.20 -2.58
CA ASP A 58 4.00 6.34 -3.38
C ASP A 58 4.50 5.83 -4.73
N ALA A 59 3.88 6.26 -5.82
CA ALA A 59 4.12 5.72 -7.16
C ALA A 59 3.83 6.79 -8.23
N PRO A 60 4.39 6.70 -9.44
CA PRO A 60 4.11 7.66 -10.51
C PRO A 60 2.70 7.50 -11.10
N SER A 61 2.06 6.36 -10.92
CA SER A 61 0.71 6.07 -11.41
C SER A 61 0.01 4.98 -10.59
N GLY A 62 -1.33 4.97 -10.63
CA GLY A 62 -2.13 3.96 -9.93
C GLY A 62 -1.86 2.53 -10.41
N SER A 63 -1.49 2.37 -11.68
CA SER A 63 -1.07 1.08 -12.24
C SER A 63 0.21 0.54 -11.60
N ASP A 64 1.18 1.39 -11.29
CA ASP A 64 2.42 0.98 -10.61
C ASP A 64 2.16 0.60 -9.15
N ALA A 65 1.25 1.32 -8.48
CA ALA A 65 0.80 0.96 -7.14
C ALA A 65 0.03 -0.38 -7.13
N ALA A 66 -0.84 -0.61 -8.13
CA ALA A 66 -1.55 -1.87 -8.30
C ALA A 66 -0.56 -3.02 -8.57
N LEU A 67 0.42 -2.82 -9.45
CA LEU A 67 1.47 -3.81 -9.73
C LEU A 67 2.25 -4.19 -8.47
N ALA A 68 2.61 -3.21 -7.64
CA ALA A 68 3.29 -3.45 -6.37
C ALA A 68 2.43 -4.24 -5.39
N ALA A 69 1.12 -3.96 -5.33
CA ALA A 69 0.19 -4.69 -4.50
C ALA A 69 -0.02 -6.14 -4.96
N GLU A 70 -0.16 -6.36 -6.26
CA GLU A 70 -0.30 -7.70 -6.84
C GLU A 70 0.96 -8.54 -6.60
N ARG A 71 2.14 -7.97 -6.84
CA ARG A 71 3.44 -8.63 -6.58
C ARG A 71 3.65 -8.94 -5.11
N ALA A 72 3.09 -8.14 -4.21
CA ALA A 72 3.14 -8.34 -2.78
C ALA A 72 2.08 -9.34 -2.26
N GLU A 73 1.28 -9.93 -3.15
CA GLU A 73 0.20 -10.87 -2.84
C GLU A 73 -0.80 -10.25 -1.85
N LEU A 74 -1.12 -8.96 -2.06
CA LEU A 74 -2.07 -8.21 -1.25
C LEU A 74 -3.52 -8.34 -1.72
N GLU A 75 -3.79 -9.01 -2.85
CA GLU A 75 -5.16 -9.18 -3.39
C GLU A 75 -5.95 -7.86 -3.40
N PRO A 76 -5.46 -6.82 -4.11
CA PRO A 76 -6.04 -5.48 -4.02
C PRO A 76 -7.49 -5.46 -4.52
N LEU A 77 -8.43 -5.12 -3.62
CA LEU A 77 -9.83 -4.89 -3.95
C LEU A 77 -9.98 -3.61 -4.77
N ARG A 78 -9.23 -2.58 -4.39
CA ARG A 78 -9.33 -1.26 -5.00
C ARG A 78 -8.03 -0.48 -4.82
N VAL A 79 -7.68 0.28 -5.85
CA VAL A 79 -6.52 1.18 -5.84
C VAL A 79 -7.00 2.57 -6.22
N VAL A 80 -6.80 3.54 -5.33
CA VAL A 80 -7.22 4.93 -5.52
C VAL A 80 -6.09 5.88 -5.18
N GLU A 81 -6.07 7.04 -5.83
CA GLU A 81 -5.16 8.11 -5.44
C GLU A 81 -5.56 8.66 -4.06
N ALA A 82 -4.59 8.75 -3.17
CA ALA A 82 -4.74 9.27 -1.82
C ALA A 82 -4.34 10.75 -1.80
N ILE A 83 -5.32 11.62 -1.52
CA ILE A 83 -5.07 13.04 -1.30
C ILE A 83 -4.94 13.29 0.20
N SER A 84 -3.72 13.54 0.68
CA SER A 84 -3.50 13.91 2.07
C SER A 84 -3.81 15.39 2.30
N SER A 85 -4.62 15.73 3.30
CA SER A 85 -4.89 17.13 3.69
C SER A 85 -3.70 17.85 4.38
N GLY A 86 -2.46 17.40 4.14
CA GLY A 86 -1.27 17.76 4.92
C GLY A 86 -0.25 18.67 4.20
N GLU A 87 -0.64 19.37 3.14
CA GLU A 87 0.19 20.41 2.50
C GLU A 87 -0.28 21.83 2.89
N ASP A 88 -0.69 22.06 4.14
CA ASP A 88 -0.80 23.42 4.71
C ASP A 88 -0.72 23.38 6.25
N TYR A 89 0.42 22.94 6.81
CA TYR A 89 0.82 23.34 8.16
C TYR A 89 2.35 23.25 8.33
N ARG A 90 3.04 24.05 7.52
CA ARG A 90 4.38 24.54 7.86
C ARG A 90 4.39 26.04 7.62
N SER A 91 3.95 26.78 8.62
CA SER A 91 4.24 28.20 8.83
C SER A 91 4.76 28.37 10.25
#